data_AF-A0A9X1HJE0-F1
#
_entry.id   AF-A0A9X1HJE0-F1
#
_cell.length_a   1.000
_cell.length_b   1.000
_cell.length_c   1.000
_cell.angle_alpha   90.00
_cell.angle_beta   90.00
_cell.angle_gamma   90.00
#
_symmetry.space_group_name_H-M   'P 1'
#
loop_
_entity.id
_entity.type
_entity.pdbx_description
1 polymer ?
#
loop_
_entity_poly.entity_id
_entity_poly.type
_entity_poly.pdbx_seq_one_letter_code
_entity_poly.pdbx_strand_id
1 'polypeptide(L)'
;MTREKQLETILVVSTALLLFFLIFNVSWLLYSAFALSLLALISRSFSYWFTRGWLGFSEILGFVMSRLIMTLLYFLVLTPIALLYRAFNKDPLQLNHNRNRSGSYYTHRGHIYTAKDLNNTW
;
A
#
# COMPACT_ATOMS: atom_id res chain seq x y z
N MET A 1 14.48 16.59 15.34
CA MET A 1 13.94 15.56 16.24
C MET A 1 14.14 16.02 17.68
N THR A 2 13.07 16.11 18.48
CA THR A 2 13.18 16.50 19.90
C THR A 2 13.78 15.35 20.72
N ARG A 3 14.39 15.67 21.87
CA ARG A 3 15.00 14.66 22.76
C ARG A 3 13.97 13.68 23.29
N GLU A 4 12.76 14.15 23.58
CA GLU A 4 11.62 13.34 24.01
C GLU A 4 11.30 12.24 23.00
N LYS A 5 11.12 12.59 21.72
CA LYS A 5 10.86 11.61 20.66
C LYS A 5 11.95 10.56 20.50
N GLN A 6 13.21 10.92 20.77
CA GLN A 6 14.33 9.96 20.73
C GLN A 6 14.21 8.94 21.86
N LEU A 7 13.97 9.42 23.08
CA LEU A 7 13.79 8.56 24.25
C LEU A 7 12.54 7.71 24.13
N GLU A 8 11.42 8.26 23.67
CA GLU A 8 10.20 7.51 23.36
C GLU A 8 10.47 6.38 22.38
N THR A 9 11.17 6.64 21.28
CA THR A 9 11.48 5.60 20.28
C THR A 9 12.32 4.49 20.89
N ILE A 10 13.34 4.85 21.68
CA ILE A 10 14.22 3.86 22.31
C ILE A 10 13.47 3.08 23.39
N LEU A 11 12.60 3.72 24.16
CA LEU A 11 11.73 3.06 25.13
C LEU A 11 10.79 2.07 24.46
N VAL A 12 10.16 2.45 23.34
CA VAL A 12 9.30 1.55 22.56
C VAL A 12 10.09 0.35 22.04
N VAL A 13 11.28 0.56 21.48
CA VAL A 13 12.15 -0.53 20.98
C VAL A 13 12.60 -1.43 22.13
N SER A 14 13.01 -0.87 23.27
CA SER A 14 13.39 -1.66 24.45
C SER A 14 12.22 -2.45 25.02
N THR A 15 11.02 -1.86 25.05
CA THR A 15 9.80 -2.53 25.54
C THR A 15 9.43 -3.69 24.61
N ALA A 16 9.53 -3.48 23.30
CA ALA A 16 9.32 -4.56 22.33
C ALA A 16 10.30 -5.72 22.55
N LEU A 17 11.59 -5.44 22.72
CA LEU A 17 12.60 -6.47 23.00
C LEU A 17 12.30 -7.25 24.29
N LEU A 18 11.81 -6.58 25.34
CA LEU A 18 11.41 -7.25 26.58
C LEU A 18 10.16 -8.13 26.39
N LEU A 19 9.17 -7.69 25.62
CA LEU A 19 8.01 -8.51 25.27
C LEU A 19 8.42 -9.76 24.48
N PHE A 20 9.34 -9.60 23.51
CA PHE A 20 9.91 -10.73 22.77
C PHE A 20 10.69 -11.68 23.69
N PHE A 21 11.45 -11.15 24.65
CA PHE A 21 12.10 -11.98 25.65
C PHE A 21 11.08 -12.84 26.43
N LEU A 22 9.94 -12.28 26.82
CA LEU A 22 8.93 -13.02 27.58
C LEU A 22 8.30 -14.18 26.79
N ILE A 23 8.14 -14.01 25.47
CA ILE A 23 7.56 -15.04 24.59
C ILE A 23 8.58 -16.14 24.27
N PHE A 24 9.81 -15.76 23.95
CA PHE A 24 10.82 -16.69 23.44
C PHE A 24 11.78 -17.21 24.53
N ASN A 25 11.81 -16.60 25.73
CA ASN A 25 12.73 -16.89 26.84
C ASN A 25 14.23 -16.81 26.48
N VAL A 26 14.56 -15.92 25.56
CA VAL A 26 15.91 -15.83 24.98
C VAL A 26 16.75 -14.78 25.71
N SER A 27 17.71 -15.20 26.54
CA SER A 27 18.45 -14.33 27.47
C SER A 27 19.21 -13.16 26.81
N TRP A 28 19.67 -13.29 25.56
CA TRP A 28 20.40 -12.20 24.88
C TRP A 28 19.51 -10.98 24.55
N LEU A 29 18.20 -11.16 24.43
CA LEU A 29 17.26 -10.04 24.24
C LEU A 29 17.17 -9.14 25.47
N LEU A 30 17.31 -9.71 26.67
CA LEU A 30 17.28 -8.94 27.91
C LEU A 30 18.54 -8.07 28.04
N TYR A 31 19.71 -8.64 27.77
CA TYR A 31 20.97 -7.89 27.79
C TYR A 31 21.00 -6.78 26.75
N SER A 32 20.47 -7.03 25.54
CA SER A 32 20.42 -6.00 24.49
C SER A 32 19.45 -4.87 24.82
N ALA A 33 18.26 -5.17 25.37
CA ALA A 33 17.31 -4.16 25.82
C ALA A 33 17.91 -3.27 26.93
N PHE A 34 18.54 -3.89 27.92
CA PHE A 34 19.19 -3.16 29.01
C PHE A 34 20.36 -2.29 28.51
N ALA A 35 21.23 -2.85 27.67
CA ALA A 35 22.36 -2.12 27.08
C ALA A 35 21.89 -0.95 26.22
N LEU A 36 20.86 -1.14 25.38
CA LEU A 36 20.30 -0.09 24.54
C LEU A 36 19.73 1.05 25.38
N SER A 37 18.97 0.73 26.42
CA SER A 37 18.39 1.72 27.34
C SER A 37 19.48 2.50 28.09
N LEU A 38 20.51 1.82 28.58
CA LEU A 38 21.62 2.45 29.30
C LEU A 38 22.45 3.37 28.37
N LEU A 39 22.79 2.89 27.17
CA LEU A 39 23.51 3.69 26.17
C LEU A 39 22.74 4.94 25.75
N ALA A 40 21.41 4.84 25.68
CA ALA A 40 20.55 5.95 25.32
C ALA A 40 20.52 7.08 26.36
N LEU A 41 20.63 6.72 27.65
CA LEU A 41 20.71 7.67 28.75
C LEU A 41 22.07 8.38 28.80
N ILE A 42 23.15 7.63 28.53
CA ILE A 42 24.53 8.15 28.59
C ILE A 42 24.85 9.05 27.40
N SER A 43 24.48 8.63 26.18
CA SER A 43 24.89 9.31 24.94
C SER A 43 23.69 9.85 24.16
N ARG A 44 23.55 11.18 24.16
CA ARG A 44 22.55 11.86 23.33
C ARG A 44 22.82 11.69 21.83
N SER A 45 24.10 11.63 21.43
CA SER A 45 24.50 11.44 20.04
C SER A 45 24.13 10.06 19.52
N PHE A 46 24.32 9.02 20.35
CA PHE A 46 23.91 7.66 19.98
C PHE A 46 22.40 7.55 19.79
N SER A 47 21.62 8.09 20.73
CA SER A 47 20.16 8.14 20.62
C SER A 47 19.69 8.84 19.35
N TYR A 48 20.32 9.96 18.97
CA TYR A 48 19.98 10.66 17.74
C TYR A 48 20.20 9.79 16.49
N TRP A 49 21.39 9.17 16.35
CA TRP A 49 21.73 8.36 15.18
C TRP A 49 20.90 7.09 15.10
N PHE A 50 20.74 6.39 16.22
CA PHE A 50 19.93 5.18 16.31
C PHE A 50 18.49 5.47 15.90
N THR A 51 17.86 6.48 16.51
CA THR A 51 16.48 6.82 16.20
C THR A 51 16.31 7.29 14.76
N ARG A 52 17.26 8.08 14.23
CA ARG A 52 17.21 8.51 12.82
C ARG A 52 17.31 7.33 11.86
N GLY A 53 18.19 6.36 12.14
CA GLY A 53 18.30 5.13 11.35
C GLY A 53 17.05 4.27 11.44
N TRP A 54 16.50 4.08 12.64
CA TRP A 54 15.28 3.31 12.88
C TRP A 54 14.07 3.91 12.16
N LEU A 55 13.86 5.23 12.28
CA LEU A 55 12.76 5.90 11.59
C LEU A 55 12.93 5.87 10.08
N GLY A 56 14.14 6.12 9.55
CA GLY A 56 14.40 6.00 8.12
C GLY A 56 14.14 4.59 7.59
N PHE A 57 14.50 3.55 8.35
CA PHE A 57 14.16 2.17 8.02
C PHE A 57 12.63 1.96 7.99
N SER A 58 11.90 2.49 8.98
CA SER A 58 10.44 2.38 9.04
C SER A 58 9.73 3.08 7.87
N GLU A 59 10.26 4.21 7.39
CA GLU A 59 9.72 4.92 6.22
C GLU A 59 9.88 4.10 4.94
N ILE A 60 11.07 3.52 4.73
CA ILE A 60 11.34 2.63 3.59
C ILE A 60 10.42 1.42 3.64
N LEU A 61 10.28 0.81 4.83
CA LEU A 61 9.39 -0.33 5.02
C LEU A 61 7.93 0.05 4.70
N GLY A 62 7.46 1.20 5.18
CA GLY A 62 6.12 1.71 4.89
C GLY A 62 5.87 1.93 3.40
N PHE A 63 6.87 2.45 2.68
CA PHE A 63 6.79 2.65 1.24
C PHE A 63 6.72 1.35 0.44
N VAL A 64 7.46 0.33 0.86
CA VAL A 64 7.40 -1.02 0.27
C VAL A 64 6.06 -1.69 0.61
N MET A 65 5.62 -1.61 1.86
CA MET A 65 4.36 -2.19 2.32
C MET A 65 3.15 -1.59 1.60
N SER A 66 3.13 -0.27 1.39
CA SER A 66 2.05 0.38 0.63
C SER A 66 1.89 -0.21 -0.78
N ARG A 67 3.00 -0.39 -1.51
CA ARG A 67 2.97 -1.05 -2.82
C ARG A 67 2.54 -2.51 -2.75
N LEU A 68 3.05 -3.24 -1.77
CA LEU A 68 2.70 -4.65 -1.59
C LEU A 68 1.21 -4.81 -1.34
N ILE A 69 0.63 -4.00 -0.45
CA ILE A 69 -0.80 -4.01 -0.15
C ILE A 69 -1.61 -3.67 -1.40
N MET A 70 -1.24 -2.62 -2.14
CA MET A 70 -1.96 -2.25 -3.37
C MET A 70 -1.87 -3.33 -4.45
N THR A 71 -0.70 -3.94 -4.61
CA THR A 71 -0.49 -5.05 -5.56
C THR A 71 -1.35 -6.25 -5.16
N LEU A 72 -1.33 -6.60 -3.88
CA LEU A 72 -2.10 -7.72 -3.35
C LEU A 72 -3.61 -7.48 -3.50
N LEU A 73 -4.08 -6.27 -3.21
CA LEU A 73 -5.47 -5.87 -3.39
C LEU A 73 -5.88 -5.94 -4.88
N TYR A 74 -5.02 -5.49 -5.79
CA TYR A 74 -5.29 -5.62 -7.22
C TYR A 74 -5.44 -7.10 -7.64
N PHE A 75 -4.51 -7.98 -7.22
CA PHE A 75 -4.53 -9.38 -7.65
C PHE A 75 -5.55 -10.24 -6.93
N LEU A 76 -5.79 -10.02 -5.64
CA LEU A 76 -6.73 -10.83 -4.84
C LEU A 76 -8.17 -10.33 -4.90
N VAL A 77 -8.40 -9.05 -5.21
CA VAL A 77 -9.75 -8.46 -5.20
C VAL A 77 -10.15 -8.01 -6.60
N LEU A 78 -9.45 -7.03 -7.19
CA LEU A 78 -9.88 -6.46 -8.47
C LEU A 78 -9.80 -7.47 -9.61
N THR A 79 -8.71 -8.23 -9.70
CA THR A 79 -8.47 -9.20 -10.77
C THR A 79 -9.55 -10.29 -10.81
N PRO A 80 -9.88 -10.99 -9.70
CA PRO A 80 -10.95 -11.99 -9.74
C PRO A 80 -12.31 -11.35 -10.01
N ILE A 81 -12.59 -10.15 -9.49
CA ILE A 81 -13.84 -9.44 -9.82
C ILE A 81 -13.92 -9.15 -11.32
N ALA A 82 -12.84 -8.66 -11.93
CA ALA A 82 -12.78 -8.39 -13.36
C ALA A 82 -12.90 -9.67 -14.21
N LEU A 83 -12.29 -10.78 -13.76
CA LEU A 83 -12.41 -12.08 -14.42
C LEU A 83 -13.84 -12.62 -14.32
N LEU A 84 -14.48 -12.54 -13.16
CA LEU A 84 -15.88 -12.91 -12.97
C LEU A 84 -16.78 -12.05 -13.86
N TYR A 85 -16.57 -10.72 -13.87
CA TYR A 85 -17.30 -9.82 -14.75
C TYR A 85 -17.12 -10.19 -16.23
N ARG A 86 -15.90 -10.54 -16.66
CA ARG A 86 -15.64 -10.99 -18.02
C ARG A 86 -16.28 -12.34 -18.35
N ALA A 87 -16.40 -13.24 -17.37
CA ALA A 87 -17.03 -14.54 -17.54
C ALA A 87 -18.55 -14.43 -17.65
N PHE A 88 -19.18 -13.55 -16.85
CA PHE A 88 -20.64 -13.40 -16.83
C PHE A 88 -21.17 -12.38 -17.85
N ASN A 89 -20.41 -11.35 -18.20
CA ASN A 89 -20.87 -10.31 -19.09
C ASN A 89 -20.36 -10.54 -20.53
N LYS A 90 -21.30 -10.72 -21.47
CA LYS A 90 -20.97 -10.90 -22.90
C LYS A 90 -20.48 -9.59 -23.49
N ASP A 91 -19.18 -9.52 -23.72
CA ASP A 91 -18.49 -8.55 -24.58
C ASP A 91 -18.87 -7.07 -24.35
N PRO A 92 -18.54 -6.50 -23.18
CA PRO A 92 -18.86 -5.10 -22.85
C PRO A 92 -18.20 -4.09 -23.81
N LEU A 93 -17.13 -4.49 -24.49
CA LEU A 93 -16.40 -3.64 -25.44
C LEU A 93 -16.75 -3.95 -26.91
N GLN A 94 -17.71 -4.85 -27.16
CA GLN A 94 -18.13 -5.27 -28.50
C GLN A 94 -16.95 -5.67 -29.41
N LEU A 95 -15.87 -6.20 -28.84
CA LEU A 95 -14.61 -6.49 -29.53
C LEU A 95 -14.77 -7.60 -30.57
N ASN A 96 -15.70 -8.54 -30.36
CA ASN A 96 -15.97 -9.63 -31.31
C ASN A 96 -16.85 -9.20 -32.50
N HIS A 97 -17.49 -8.03 -32.47
CA HIS A 97 -18.37 -7.58 -33.56
C HIS A 97 -17.61 -7.29 -34.87
N ASN A 98 -16.29 -7.07 -34.78
CA ASN A 98 -15.44 -6.67 -35.91
C ASN A 98 -14.84 -7.85 -36.69
N ARG A 99 -14.97 -9.11 -36.23
CA ARG A 99 -14.26 -10.23 -36.89
C ARG A 99 -14.92 -10.71 -38.19
N ASN A 100 -16.15 -10.26 -38.49
CA ASN A 100 -16.93 -10.74 -39.63
C ASN A 100 -17.71 -9.64 -40.40
N ARG A 101 -17.45 -8.35 -40.12
CA ARG A 101 -18.07 -7.22 -40.85
C ARG A 101 -17.01 -6.35 -41.50
N SER A 102 -16.92 -6.47 -42.81
CA SER A 102 -16.18 -5.57 -43.69
C SER A 102 -16.80 -4.17 -43.63
N GLY A 103 -16.16 -3.21 -42.92
CA GLY A 103 -16.18 -1.81 -43.36
C GLY A 103 -16.30 -0.67 -42.34
N SER A 104 -16.71 -0.85 -41.07
CA SER A 104 -16.89 0.31 -40.18
C SER A 104 -17.07 -0.01 -38.69
N TYR A 105 -16.50 0.82 -37.81
CA TYR A 105 -16.75 0.83 -36.36
C TYR A 105 -18.07 1.52 -35.97
N TYR A 106 -18.73 2.20 -36.91
CA TYR A 106 -19.97 2.93 -36.63
C TYR A 106 -21.18 1.97 -36.51
N THR A 107 -21.97 2.15 -35.46
CA THR A 107 -23.28 1.50 -35.30
C THR A 107 -24.34 2.35 -35.98
N HIS A 108 -25.18 1.75 -36.83
CA HIS A 108 -26.34 2.45 -37.39
C HIS A 108 -27.34 2.77 -36.28
N ARG A 109 -27.50 4.06 -35.93
CA ARG A 109 -28.34 4.47 -34.79
C ARG A 109 -29.83 4.63 -35.11
N GLY A 110 -30.24 4.62 -36.38
CA GLY A 110 -31.66 4.72 -36.78
C GLY A 110 -32.44 5.88 -36.16
N HIS A 111 -31.74 6.91 -35.64
CA HIS A 111 -32.33 7.99 -34.88
C HIS A 111 -32.77 9.09 -35.83
N ILE A 112 -34.05 9.46 -35.78
CA ILE A 112 -34.59 10.59 -36.54
C ILE A 112 -34.32 11.85 -35.73
N TYR A 113 -33.41 12.69 -36.21
CA TYR A 113 -33.06 13.94 -35.53
C TYR A 113 -34.21 14.94 -35.58
N THR A 114 -34.51 15.54 -34.44
CA THR A 114 -35.55 16.56 -34.29
C THR A 114 -34.94 17.90 -33.90
N ALA A 115 -35.70 19.00 -34.08
CA ALA A 115 -35.23 20.35 -33.74
C ALA A 115 -34.80 20.48 -32.26
N LYS A 116 -35.34 19.64 -31.37
CA LYS A 116 -34.95 19.61 -29.95
C LYS A 116 -33.54 19.08 -29.72
N ASP A 117 -33.03 18.21 -30.60
CA ASP A 117 -31.69 17.61 -30.46
C ASP A 117 -30.56 18.61 -30.78
N LEU A 118 -30.89 19.70 -31.49
CA LEU A 118 -29.94 20.76 -31.84
C LEU A 118 -29.88 21.88 -30.78
N ASN A 119 -30.67 21.81 -29.71
CA ASN A 119 -30.73 22.91 -28.75
C ASN A 119 -29.51 22.97 -27.82
N ASN A 120 -28.71 21.90 -27.72
CA ASN A 120 -27.43 21.86 -27.02
C ASN A 120 -26.46 20.93 -27.78
N THR A 121 -25.76 21.49 -28.76
CA THR A 121 -24.83 20.77 -29.64
C THR A 121 -23.39 20.70 -29.11
N TRP A 122 -23.13 21.22 -27.91
CA TRP A 122 -21.81 21.32 -27.29
C TRP A 122 -21.77 20.63 -25.92
#